data_AF-A0A6P8W6A4-F1
#
_entry.id   AF-A0A6P8W6A4-F1
#
_cell.length_a   1.000
_cell.length_b   1.000
_cell.length_c   1.000
_cell.angle_alpha   90.00
_cell.angle_beta   90.00
_cell.angle_gamma   90.00
#
_symmetry.space_group_name_H-M   'P 1'
#
loop_
_entity.id
_entity.type
_entity.pdbx_description
1 polymer ?
#
loop_
_entity_poly.entity_id
_entity_poly.type
_entity_poly.pdbx_seq_one_letter_code
_entity_poly.pdbx_strand_id
1 'polypeptide(L)'
;MWDSSGGRAGRRRRDSSGGRAGGWRRPRWDPSRVRWIAGGAGVLGSGDDYAMEHLQQLLDKAKGSAGRLLKFSVFYRNQHPEYFDFVRGECGGLMRPALKDISGSHGSPVNGKLHGVFFSCSTEFDTGLPPKDSPYGPQRFLIPAGHLLNPNISLYFADFYCMYTAYHYVVLVLAPVGSEGDTFCRSRLPMLDLASNPFLTYTAPQRPGEEPLFCHAIDVILEVIFTEPVSLDQGHVEQIRGHHQLMSLTTANAKKDPSCKVCNISVGR
;
A
#
# COMPACT_ATOMS: atom_id res chain seq x y z
N MET A 1 40.20 -59.24 -20.45
CA MET A 1 39.93 -60.17 -21.58
C MET A 1 38.54 -59.81 -22.09
N TRP A 2 38.35 -59.02 -23.14
CA TRP A 2 38.66 -59.29 -24.57
C TRP A 2 38.36 -60.78 -24.86
N ASP A 3 37.37 -61.16 -25.66
CA ASP A 3 37.15 -60.70 -27.04
C ASP A 3 35.73 -61.03 -27.59
N SER A 4 35.26 -60.14 -28.49
CA SER A 4 34.45 -60.24 -29.74
C SER A 4 33.45 -61.40 -29.97
N SER A 5 32.33 -61.29 -30.74
CA SER A 5 32.06 -60.49 -31.95
C SER A 5 30.61 -60.69 -32.47
N GLY A 6 30.10 -59.69 -33.20
CA GLY A 6 29.16 -59.83 -34.36
C GLY A 6 27.66 -59.63 -34.07
N GLY A 7 26.86 -58.84 -34.80
CA GLY A 7 27.04 -58.05 -36.02
C GLY A 7 25.72 -57.34 -36.43
N ARG A 8 25.89 -56.19 -37.11
CA ARG A 8 25.00 -55.44 -38.04
C ARG A 8 23.46 -55.55 -37.96
N ALA A 9 22.81 -54.38 -37.88
CA ALA A 9 21.76 -53.97 -38.81
C ALA A 9 21.66 -52.43 -38.90
N GLY A 10 21.85 -51.89 -40.10
CA GLY A 10 21.68 -50.46 -40.38
C GLY A 10 20.25 -50.13 -40.78
N ARG A 11 19.79 -48.91 -40.45
CA ARG A 11 18.76 -48.20 -41.21
C ARG A 11 19.11 -46.73 -41.31
N ARG A 12 19.05 -46.24 -42.55
CA ARG A 12 19.39 -44.90 -43.01
C ARG A 12 18.27 -43.89 -42.69
N ARG A 13 18.76 -42.66 -42.54
CA ARG A 13 18.14 -41.33 -42.62
C ARG A 13 16.90 -41.23 -43.53
N ARG A 14 15.95 -40.40 -43.09
CA ARG A 14 15.12 -39.57 -43.97
C ARG A 14 15.27 -38.10 -43.58
N ASP A 15 15.38 -37.31 -44.63
CA ASP A 15 15.65 -35.89 -44.70
C ASP A 15 14.42 -35.00 -44.42
N SER A 16 14.76 -33.82 -43.91
CA SER A 16 14.18 -32.47 -44.03
C SER A 16 12.88 -32.18 -44.79
N SER A 17 12.01 -31.44 -44.11
CA SER A 17 11.36 -30.19 -44.57
C SER A 17 10.97 -29.40 -43.29
N GLY A 18 11.29 -28.13 -43.07
CA GLY A 18 11.12 -26.97 -43.94
C GLY A 18 9.87 -26.19 -43.46
N GLY A 19 9.99 -25.42 -42.37
CA GLY A 19 8.87 -24.65 -41.82
C GLY A 19 9.34 -23.40 -41.07
N ARG A 20 9.08 -22.23 -41.67
CA ARG A 20 9.51 -20.89 -41.26
C ARG A 20 9.01 -20.56 -39.84
N ALA A 21 9.93 -20.17 -38.96
CA ALA A 21 9.60 -19.47 -37.72
C ALA A 21 9.02 -18.10 -38.08
N GLY A 22 7.68 -17.99 -38.02
CA GLY A 22 6.98 -16.72 -38.07
C GLY A 22 7.46 -15.84 -36.91
N GLY A 23 8.12 -14.75 -37.26
CA GLY A 23 8.54 -13.73 -36.31
C GLY A 23 7.32 -13.11 -35.64
N TRP A 24 6.99 -13.59 -34.45
CA TRP A 24 6.18 -12.83 -33.50
C TRP A 24 7.01 -11.62 -33.08
N ARG A 25 6.81 -10.50 -33.78
CA ARG A 25 7.27 -9.20 -33.28
C ARG A 25 6.65 -9.04 -31.90
N ARG A 26 7.50 -9.02 -30.87
CA ARG A 26 7.10 -8.59 -29.52
C ARG A 26 6.30 -7.29 -29.68
N PRO A 27 5.10 -7.18 -29.08
CA PRO A 27 4.39 -5.91 -29.05
C PRO A 27 5.35 -4.86 -28.50
N ARG A 28 5.64 -3.83 -29.30
CA ARG A 28 6.35 -2.65 -28.82
C ARG A 28 5.44 -2.04 -27.76
N TRP A 29 5.91 -2.06 -26.52
CA TRP A 29 5.24 -1.48 -25.37
C TRP A 29 4.91 -0.01 -25.68
N ASP A 30 3.64 0.34 -25.52
CA ASP A 30 3.11 1.69 -25.71
C ASP A 30 2.81 2.27 -24.32
N PRO A 31 3.63 3.21 -23.82
CA PRO A 31 3.44 3.83 -22.51
C PRO A 31 2.08 4.53 -22.36
N SER A 32 1.38 4.81 -23.47
CA SER A 32 0.07 5.47 -23.50
C SER A 32 -1.10 4.55 -23.15
N ARG A 33 -0.92 3.21 -23.19
CA ARG A 33 -1.98 2.21 -23.01
C ARG A 33 -2.04 1.59 -21.63
N VAL A 34 -0.96 1.66 -20.87
CA VAL A 34 -1.08 1.53 -19.41
C VAL A 34 -1.60 2.89 -18.97
N ARG A 35 -2.91 2.96 -18.71
CA ARG A 35 -3.51 4.09 -18.00
C ARG A 35 -2.99 4.03 -16.56
N TRP A 36 -1.71 4.36 -16.39
CA TRP A 36 -1.25 4.96 -15.16
C TRP A 36 -2.23 6.10 -14.96
N ILE A 37 -2.97 6.09 -13.85
CA ILE A 37 -3.63 7.30 -13.41
C ILE A 37 -2.48 8.20 -12.92
N ALA A 38 -1.64 8.68 -13.86
CA ALA A 38 -1.26 10.07 -13.83
C ALA A 38 -2.59 10.80 -13.76
N GLY A 39 -2.83 11.49 -12.63
CA GLY A 39 -4.05 12.19 -12.35
C GLY A 39 -4.48 12.97 -13.59
N GLY A 40 -5.49 12.44 -14.29
CA GLY A 40 -6.21 13.22 -15.26
C GLY A 40 -6.74 14.41 -14.48
N ALA A 41 -6.46 15.61 -14.99
CA ALA A 41 -7.02 16.85 -14.49
C ALA A 41 -8.56 16.75 -14.54
N GLY A 42 -9.13 16.19 -13.48
CA GLY A 42 -10.52 16.23 -13.13
C GLY A 42 -10.66 17.24 -12.02
N VAL A 43 -10.64 18.53 -12.38
CA VAL A 43 -11.33 19.53 -11.57
C VAL A 43 -12.81 19.15 -11.67
N LEU A 44 -13.41 18.76 -10.55
CA LEU A 44 -14.77 19.09 -10.11
C LEU A 44 -15.10 18.28 -8.86
N GLY A 45 -14.93 18.94 -7.72
CA GLY A 45 -15.47 18.56 -6.43
C GLY A 45 -15.70 19.83 -5.63
N SER A 46 -16.70 20.62 -6.01
CA SER A 46 -17.23 21.72 -5.19
C SER A 46 -18.13 21.14 -4.09
N GLY A 47 -17.57 20.23 -3.29
CA GLY A 47 -18.12 19.83 -2.00
C GLY A 47 -17.11 20.28 -0.96
N ASP A 48 -17.58 20.94 0.10
CA ASP A 48 -16.68 21.38 1.17
C ASP A 48 -15.98 20.17 1.77
N ASP A 49 -14.65 20.23 1.86
CA ASP A 49 -13.88 19.26 2.63
C ASP A 49 -14.44 19.23 4.05
N TYR A 50 -14.31 18.09 4.71
CA TYR A 50 -14.55 17.98 6.12
C TYR A 50 -13.70 19.00 6.87
N ALA A 51 -14.38 19.95 7.52
CA ALA A 51 -13.80 20.78 8.55
C ALA A 51 -13.27 19.91 9.72
N MET A 52 -12.43 20.51 10.56
CA MET A 52 -11.78 19.82 11.68
C MET A 52 -12.78 19.17 12.63
N GLU A 53 -13.96 19.77 12.83
CA GLU A 53 -15.02 19.19 13.68
C GLU A 53 -15.55 17.86 13.12
N HIS A 54 -15.73 17.75 11.80
CA HIS A 54 -16.17 16.52 11.14
C HIS A 54 -15.09 15.42 11.23
N LEU A 55 -13.82 15.81 11.08
CA LEU A 55 -12.70 14.87 11.25
C LEU A 55 -12.57 14.40 12.69
N GLN A 56 -12.83 15.26 13.68
CA GLN A 56 -12.84 14.88 15.08
C GLN A 56 -13.98 13.89 15.38
N GLN A 57 -15.17 14.10 14.81
CA GLN A 57 -16.27 13.13 14.92
C GLN A 57 -15.92 11.78 14.28
N LEU A 58 -15.29 11.78 13.10
CA LEU A 58 -14.81 10.55 12.46
C LEU A 58 -13.75 9.85 13.29
N LEU A 59 -12.80 10.61 13.85
CA LEU A 59 -11.77 10.11 14.74
C LEU A 59 -12.40 9.44 15.96
N ASP A 60 -13.38 10.06 16.62
CA ASP A 60 -14.04 9.48 17.79
C ASP A 60 -14.80 8.19 17.47
N LYS A 61 -15.45 8.13 16.29
CA LYS A 61 -16.07 6.89 15.80
C LYS A 61 -15.04 5.80 15.49
N ALA A 62 -13.89 6.17 14.90
CA ALA A 62 -12.78 5.27 14.63
C ALA A 62 -12.18 4.71 15.93
N LYS A 63 -12.01 5.54 16.96
CA LYS A 63 -11.56 5.12 18.30
C LYS A 63 -12.51 4.10 18.91
N GLY A 64 -13.82 4.26 18.73
CA GLY A 64 -14.82 3.27 19.17
C GLY A 64 -14.75 1.93 18.42
N SER A 65 -14.05 1.87 17.28
CA SER A 65 -13.89 0.68 16.45
C SER A 65 -12.49 0.05 16.56
N ALA A 66 -11.58 0.66 17.32
CA ALA A 66 -10.21 0.19 17.52
C ALA A 66 -9.91 0.05 19.02
N GLY A 67 -9.40 -1.10 19.45
CA GLY A 67 -9.08 -1.30 20.87
C GLY A 67 -7.92 -2.25 21.13
N ARG A 68 -7.60 -3.13 20.18
CA ARG A 68 -6.50 -4.09 20.30
C ARG A 68 -5.33 -3.69 19.41
N LEU A 69 -4.17 -3.60 20.03
CA LEU A 69 -2.89 -3.30 19.36
C LEU A 69 -2.04 -4.57 19.29
N LEU A 70 -1.50 -4.86 18.10
CA LEU A 70 -0.47 -5.89 17.91
C LEU A 70 0.85 -5.26 17.49
N LYS A 71 1.94 -5.95 17.86
CA LYS A 71 3.29 -5.55 17.46
C LYS A 71 3.50 -5.80 15.97
N PHE A 72 4.21 -4.90 15.31
CA PHE A 72 4.71 -5.11 13.96
C PHE A 72 6.14 -4.59 13.82
N SER A 73 6.84 -5.00 12.76
CA SER A 73 8.24 -4.61 12.52
C SER A 73 8.49 -3.97 11.16
N VAL A 74 7.52 -4.03 10.25
CA VAL A 74 7.66 -3.57 8.86
C VAL A 74 6.39 -2.89 8.35
N PHE A 75 6.56 -1.83 7.57
CA PHE A 75 5.54 -1.39 6.61
C PHE A 75 5.74 -2.14 5.30
N TYR A 76 4.66 -2.33 4.56
CA TYR A 76 4.74 -2.98 3.26
C TYR A 76 3.81 -2.37 2.22
N ARG A 77 4.23 -2.46 0.96
CA ARG A 77 3.46 -2.06 -0.21
C ARG A 77 3.41 -3.22 -1.19
N ASN A 78 2.19 -3.67 -1.48
CA ASN A 78 1.94 -4.71 -2.47
C ASN A 78 1.67 -4.07 -3.84
N GLN A 79 2.32 -4.56 -4.88
CA GLN A 79 2.18 -4.08 -6.25
C GLN A 79 2.48 -5.19 -7.26
N HIS A 80 2.17 -4.92 -8.52
CA HIS A 80 2.59 -5.75 -9.64
C HIS A 80 4.08 -5.55 -9.97
N PRO A 81 4.76 -6.56 -10.54
CA PRO A 81 6.18 -6.48 -10.88
C PRO A 81 6.56 -5.26 -11.71
N GLU A 82 5.70 -4.89 -12.67
CA GLU A 82 5.91 -3.76 -13.58
C GLU A 82 6.09 -2.43 -12.83
N TYR A 83 5.44 -2.26 -11.68
CA TYR A 83 5.63 -1.07 -10.84
C TYR A 83 7.05 -1.00 -10.28
N PHE A 84 7.54 -2.09 -9.68
CA PHE A 84 8.88 -2.09 -9.07
C PHE A 84 9.98 -2.04 -10.13
N ASP A 85 9.77 -2.66 -11.29
CA ASP A 85 10.68 -2.56 -12.43
C ASP A 85 10.76 -1.13 -12.96
N PHE A 86 9.62 -0.43 -13.07
CA PHE A 86 9.58 0.99 -13.41
C PHE A 86 10.30 1.86 -12.36
N VAL A 87 10.07 1.62 -11.07
CA VAL A 87 10.76 2.38 -10.00
C VAL A 87 12.27 2.21 -10.09
N ARG A 88 12.77 0.99 -10.35
CA ARG A 88 14.21 0.73 -10.51
C ARG A 88 14.77 1.35 -11.78
N GLY A 89 14.10 1.15 -12.91
CA GLY A 89 14.60 1.56 -14.23
C GLY A 89 14.49 3.05 -14.49
N GLU A 90 13.34 3.65 -14.16
CA GLU A 90 12.98 5.00 -14.59
C GLU A 90 13.02 6.02 -13.45
N CYS A 91 12.86 5.58 -12.19
CA CYS A 91 12.86 6.47 -11.02
C CYS A 91 14.14 6.41 -10.18
N GLY A 92 15.18 5.71 -10.65
CA GLY A 92 16.44 5.58 -9.93
C GLY A 92 16.32 4.86 -8.59
N GLY A 93 15.37 3.92 -8.48
CA GLY A 93 15.11 3.17 -7.24
C GLY A 93 14.25 3.92 -6.20
N LEU A 94 13.76 5.12 -6.52
CA LEU A 94 12.98 5.95 -5.60
C LEU A 94 11.49 5.85 -5.89
N MET A 95 10.72 5.29 -4.95
CA MET A 95 9.27 5.35 -4.97
C MET A 95 8.83 6.78 -4.67
N ARG A 96 8.36 7.48 -5.70
CA ARG A 96 7.92 8.87 -5.59
C ARG A 96 6.48 8.95 -5.05
N PRO A 97 6.16 9.96 -4.23
CA PRO A 97 4.80 10.24 -3.80
C PRO A 97 3.85 10.39 -4.99
N ALA A 98 2.68 9.75 -4.91
CA ALA A 98 1.60 9.89 -5.86
C ALA A 98 0.38 10.52 -5.19
N LEU A 99 -0.45 11.20 -5.97
CA LEU A 99 -1.66 11.83 -5.47
C LEU A 99 -2.60 10.78 -4.87
N LYS A 100 -3.08 11.01 -3.65
CA LYS A 100 -4.12 10.18 -3.02
C LYS A 100 -5.36 10.21 -3.90
N ASP A 101 -5.89 9.03 -4.20
CA ASP A 101 -7.10 8.86 -4.97
C ASP A 101 -8.35 9.35 -4.20
N ILE A 102 -9.54 9.22 -4.79
CA ILE A 102 -10.79 9.66 -4.15
C ILE A 102 -11.51 8.53 -3.39
N SER A 103 -10.78 7.49 -2.98
CA SER A 103 -11.36 6.42 -2.15
C SER A 103 -11.69 6.94 -0.74
N GLY A 104 -12.64 6.27 -0.09
CA GLY A 104 -13.09 6.63 1.26
C GLY A 104 -14.16 7.72 1.29
N SER A 105 -14.12 8.57 2.30
CA SER A 105 -15.06 9.68 2.46
C SER A 105 -14.82 10.75 1.39
N HIS A 106 -15.88 11.15 0.70
CA HIS A 106 -15.80 12.22 -0.31
C HIS A 106 -15.27 13.55 0.25
N GLY A 107 -15.56 13.86 1.52
CA GLY A 107 -15.07 15.06 2.20
C GLY A 107 -13.67 14.94 2.79
N SER A 108 -12.94 13.84 2.59
CA SER A 108 -11.59 13.71 3.17
C SER A 108 -10.63 14.76 2.57
N PRO A 109 -9.97 15.61 3.38
CA PRO A 109 -9.12 16.68 2.87
C PRO A 109 -7.87 16.21 2.10
N VAL A 110 -7.49 14.94 2.21
CA VAL A 110 -6.33 14.38 1.50
C VAL A 110 -6.66 13.93 0.08
N ASN A 111 -7.94 13.65 -0.21
CA ASN A 111 -8.36 13.08 -1.49
C ASN A 111 -8.09 14.05 -2.64
N GLY A 112 -7.32 13.59 -3.64
CA GLY A 112 -6.92 14.40 -4.79
C GLY A 112 -6.02 15.60 -4.46
N LYS A 113 -5.47 15.69 -3.23
CA LYS A 113 -4.72 16.87 -2.75
C LYS A 113 -3.37 16.52 -2.14
N LEU A 114 -3.29 15.46 -1.34
CA LEU A 114 -2.05 15.04 -0.69
C LEU A 114 -1.29 14.03 -1.57
N HIS A 115 0.02 14.21 -1.70
CA HIS A 115 0.90 13.22 -2.30
C HIS A 115 1.51 12.32 -1.21
N GLY A 116 1.62 11.03 -1.51
CA GLY A 116 2.35 10.10 -0.65
C GLY A 116 2.62 8.75 -1.29
N VAL A 117 3.42 7.95 -0.59
CA VAL A 117 3.63 6.53 -0.86
C VAL A 117 2.74 5.75 0.11
N PHE A 118 1.92 4.86 -0.43
CA PHE A 118 0.89 4.15 0.34
C PHE A 118 1.39 2.80 0.82
N PHE A 119 1.24 2.56 2.12
CA PHE A 119 1.68 1.38 2.84
C PHE A 119 0.55 0.77 3.67
N SER A 120 0.74 -0.49 4.05
CA SER A 120 0.02 -1.16 5.12
C SER A 120 1.02 -1.68 6.14
N CYS A 121 0.56 -1.97 7.35
CA CYS A 121 1.35 -2.56 8.43
C CYS A 121 0.59 -3.67 9.16
N SER A 122 -0.52 -4.15 8.59
CA SER A 122 -1.33 -5.19 9.21
C SER A 122 -0.56 -6.50 9.31
N THR A 123 -0.71 -7.21 10.42
CA THR A 123 -0.12 -8.53 10.63
C THR A 123 -1.17 -9.62 10.81
N GLU A 124 -0.81 -10.86 10.48
CA GLU A 124 -1.57 -12.04 10.91
C GLU A 124 -1.47 -12.17 12.45
N PHE A 125 -2.57 -12.51 13.12
CA PHE A 125 -2.67 -12.53 14.58
C PHE A 125 -1.74 -13.56 15.23
N ASP A 126 -1.55 -14.71 14.58
CA ASP A 126 -0.76 -15.84 15.07
C ASP A 126 0.74 -15.68 14.85
N THR A 127 1.15 -15.05 13.74
CA THR A 127 2.57 -14.92 13.37
C THR A 127 3.17 -13.55 13.66
N GLY A 128 2.36 -12.48 13.73
CA GLY A 128 2.86 -11.11 13.78
C GLY A 128 3.57 -10.67 12.50
N LEU A 129 3.42 -11.43 11.40
CA LEU A 129 4.00 -11.13 10.09
C LEU A 129 2.93 -10.57 9.13
N PRO A 130 3.33 -9.82 8.10
CA PRO A 130 2.41 -9.43 7.02
C PRO A 130 1.66 -10.62 6.40
N PRO A 131 0.39 -10.46 5.98
CA PRO A 131 -0.41 -11.53 5.36
C PRO A 131 0.31 -12.22 4.20
N LYS A 132 0.19 -13.54 4.07
CA LYS A 132 0.94 -14.28 3.02
C LYS A 132 0.50 -13.97 1.59
N ASP A 133 -0.68 -13.40 1.42
CA ASP A 133 -1.29 -13.08 0.14
C ASP A 133 -1.67 -11.60 0.03
N SER A 134 -1.98 -11.17 -1.20
CA SER A 134 -2.46 -9.83 -1.46
C SER A 134 -3.35 -9.75 -2.71
N PRO A 135 -4.45 -8.97 -2.67
CA PRO A 135 -5.22 -8.65 -3.87
C PRO A 135 -4.55 -7.57 -4.74
N TYR A 136 -3.52 -6.87 -4.24
CA TYR A 136 -2.91 -5.71 -4.90
C TYR A 136 -1.69 -6.04 -5.77
N GLY A 137 -1.28 -7.31 -5.81
CA GLY A 137 -0.20 -7.79 -6.65
C GLY A 137 0.67 -8.85 -5.96
N PRO A 138 1.43 -9.63 -6.76
CA PRO A 138 2.26 -10.72 -6.25
C PRO A 138 3.62 -10.27 -5.69
N GLN A 139 4.00 -8.98 -5.82
CA GLN A 139 5.24 -8.48 -5.22
C GLN A 139 4.93 -7.57 -4.04
N ARG A 140 5.77 -7.70 -3.01
CA ARG A 140 5.71 -6.90 -1.80
C ARG A 140 7.04 -6.24 -1.54
N PHE A 141 7.04 -4.92 -1.41
CA PHE A 141 8.14 -4.19 -0.80
C PHE A 141 7.93 -4.14 0.71
N LEU A 142 8.95 -4.50 1.49
CA LEU A 142 8.98 -4.42 2.95
C LEU A 142 10.06 -3.44 3.38
N ILE A 143 9.72 -2.54 4.30
CA ILE A 143 10.63 -1.57 4.90
C ILE A 143 10.53 -1.63 6.42
N PRO A 144 11.65 -1.70 7.17
CA PRO A 144 11.63 -1.66 8.63
C PRO A 144 10.86 -0.45 9.16
N ALA A 145 10.03 -0.67 10.19
CA ALA A 145 9.09 0.32 10.70
C ALA A 145 9.78 1.65 11.10
N GLY A 146 10.97 1.57 11.69
CA GLY A 146 11.75 2.74 12.14
C GLY A 146 12.13 3.73 11.03
N HIS A 147 12.16 3.31 9.76
CA HIS A 147 12.40 4.23 8.66
C HIS A 147 11.24 5.19 8.41
N LEU A 148 10.00 4.75 8.66
CA LEU A 148 8.81 5.55 8.40
C LEU A 148 8.14 6.08 9.67
N LEU A 149 8.32 5.41 10.81
CA LEU A 149 7.71 5.75 12.09
C LEU A 149 8.80 5.94 13.14
N ASN A 150 9.08 7.19 13.50
CA ASN A 150 10.16 7.56 14.42
C ASN A 150 9.84 8.91 15.09
N PRO A 151 10.64 9.39 16.06
CA PRO A 151 10.36 10.64 16.77
C PRO A 151 10.35 11.91 15.90
N ASN A 152 10.85 11.86 14.67
CA ASN A 152 10.87 13.00 13.74
C ASN A 152 9.71 12.97 12.73
N ILE A 153 8.63 12.25 13.06
CA ILE A 153 7.41 12.10 12.27
C ILE A 153 6.23 12.70 13.03
N SER A 154 5.38 13.42 12.30
CA SER A 154 4.03 13.76 12.73
C SER A 154 3.05 12.72 12.19
N LEU A 155 2.18 12.23 13.06
CA LEU A 155 1.13 11.27 12.75
C LEU A 155 -0.24 11.98 12.75
N TYR A 156 -0.97 11.87 11.64
CA TYR A 156 -2.29 12.50 11.48
C TYR A 156 -3.37 11.48 11.13
N PHE A 157 -4.58 11.71 11.64
CA PHE A 157 -5.79 10.99 11.22
C PHE A 157 -6.42 11.68 10.01
N ALA A 158 -6.65 10.95 8.93
CA ALA A 158 -7.19 11.53 7.69
C ALA A 158 -8.64 11.10 7.38
N ASP A 159 -9.01 9.85 7.67
CA ASP A 159 -10.34 9.34 7.35
C ASP A 159 -10.69 8.06 8.11
N PHE A 160 -11.99 7.75 8.17
CA PHE A 160 -12.54 6.49 8.65
C PHE A 160 -13.73 6.06 7.79
N TYR A 161 -13.61 4.92 7.11
CA TYR A 161 -14.60 4.47 6.14
C TYR A 161 -14.68 2.95 6.02
N CYS A 162 -15.70 2.45 5.31
CA CYS A 162 -15.77 1.06 4.84
C CYS A 162 -16.31 1.02 3.42
N MET A 163 -16.11 -0.11 2.73
CA MET A 163 -16.54 -0.31 1.35
C MET A 163 -17.49 -1.52 1.26
N TYR A 164 -18.80 -1.34 1.53
CA TYR A 164 -19.83 -2.40 1.49
C TYR A 164 -19.40 -3.76 2.09
N THR A 165 -18.48 -3.74 3.04
CA THR A 165 -17.87 -4.89 3.70
C THR A 165 -17.91 -4.66 5.21
N ALA A 166 -17.67 -5.71 5.98
CA ALA A 166 -17.57 -5.61 7.44
C ALA A 166 -16.28 -4.89 7.90
N TYR A 167 -15.31 -4.71 7.00
CA TYR A 167 -14.01 -4.14 7.34
C TYR A 167 -14.03 -2.62 7.27
N HIS A 168 -13.48 -1.99 8.30
CA HIS A 168 -13.30 -0.55 8.37
C HIS A 168 -11.83 -0.18 8.18
N TYR A 169 -11.62 0.91 7.46
CA TYR A 169 -10.33 1.47 7.14
C TYR A 169 -10.13 2.76 7.92
N VAL A 170 -8.96 2.90 8.52
CA VAL A 170 -8.48 4.17 9.08
C VAL A 170 -7.32 4.62 8.20
N VAL A 171 -7.42 5.84 7.67
CA VAL A 171 -6.34 6.45 6.88
C VAL A 171 -5.49 7.30 7.81
N LEU A 172 -4.21 6.99 7.87
CA LEU A 172 -3.21 7.71 8.65
C LEU A 172 -2.18 8.35 7.72
N VAL A 173 -1.72 9.55 8.07
CA VAL A 173 -0.62 10.21 7.37
C VAL A 173 0.60 10.28 8.28
N LEU A 174 1.73 9.82 7.76
CA LEU A 174 3.06 9.97 8.34
C LEU A 174 3.81 11.04 7.54
N ALA A 175 4.17 12.13 8.20
CA ALA A 175 4.87 13.24 7.58
C ALA A 175 6.10 13.66 8.38
N PRO A 176 7.29 13.76 7.76
CA PRO A 176 8.47 14.29 8.44
C PRO A 176 8.22 15.69 8.95
N VAL A 177 8.59 15.93 10.22
CA VAL A 177 8.34 17.21 10.89
C VAL A 177 8.95 18.34 10.07
N GLY A 178 8.12 19.32 9.72
CA GLY A 178 8.50 20.49 8.93
C GLY A 178 8.51 20.27 7.41
N SER A 179 8.14 19.09 6.90
CA SER A 179 7.99 18.86 5.46
C SER A 179 6.76 19.58 4.88
N GLU A 180 6.65 19.58 3.55
CA GLU A 180 5.45 20.08 2.87
C GLU A 180 4.20 19.27 3.24
N GLY A 181 4.33 17.93 3.34
CA GLY A 181 3.27 17.05 3.78
C GLY A 181 2.82 17.34 5.22
N ASP A 182 3.77 17.59 6.12
CA ASP A 182 3.47 17.95 7.51
C ASP A 182 2.75 19.31 7.59
N THR A 183 3.25 20.30 6.84
CA THR A 183 2.61 21.63 6.74
C THR A 183 1.20 21.54 6.18
N PHE A 184 0.98 20.68 5.18
CA PHE A 184 -0.35 20.42 4.64
C PHE A 184 -1.29 19.82 5.69
N CYS A 185 -0.83 18.78 6.40
CA CYS A 185 -1.67 18.05 7.35
C CYS A 185 -1.98 18.86 8.61
N ARG A 186 -1.01 19.60 9.15
CA ARG A 186 -1.12 20.29 10.44
C ARG A 186 -2.33 21.22 10.56
N SER A 187 -2.70 21.90 9.47
CA SER A 187 -3.85 22.82 9.47
C SER A 187 -5.16 22.18 9.03
N ARG A 188 -5.15 20.88 8.66
CA ARG A 188 -6.29 20.20 8.01
C ARG A 188 -6.73 18.94 8.72
N LEU A 189 -5.84 18.27 9.45
CA LEU A 189 -6.06 16.94 10.01
C LEU A 189 -5.80 16.92 11.53
N PRO A 190 -6.57 16.14 12.31
CA PRO A 190 -6.25 15.88 13.71
C PRO A 190 -4.88 15.20 13.84
N MET A 191 -3.97 15.80 14.60
CA MET A 191 -2.70 15.18 14.97
C MET A 191 -2.93 14.17 16.09
N LEU A 192 -2.28 13.02 16.00
CA LEU A 192 -2.33 11.96 17.00
C LEU A 192 -1.03 11.95 17.81
N ASP A 193 -1.14 11.61 19.10
CA ASP A 193 0.03 11.36 19.91
C ASP A 193 0.71 10.06 19.46
N LEU A 194 2.01 10.13 19.18
CA LEU A 194 2.77 9.04 18.59
C LEU A 194 2.93 7.85 19.55
N ALA A 195 2.99 8.10 20.86
CA ALA A 195 3.13 7.06 21.87
C ALA A 195 1.78 6.50 22.35
N SER A 196 0.71 7.28 22.22
CA SER A 196 -0.59 7.00 22.81
C SER A 196 -1.74 7.36 21.85
N ASN A 197 -2.06 6.44 20.96
CA ASN A 197 -3.29 6.47 20.18
C ASN A 197 -3.77 5.04 19.88
N PRO A 198 -5.04 4.82 19.53
CA PRO A 198 -5.58 3.48 19.38
C PRO A 198 -5.30 2.85 18.01
N PHE A 199 -4.52 3.50 17.13
CA PHE A 199 -4.32 3.05 15.75
C PHE A 199 -2.89 2.61 15.47
N LEU A 200 -1.90 3.48 15.66
CA LEU A 200 -0.52 3.25 15.25
C LEU A 200 0.43 3.94 16.22
N THR A 201 1.19 3.18 16.99
CA THR A 201 2.02 3.71 18.07
C THR A 201 3.49 3.37 17.90
N TYR A 202 4.33 4.27 18.38
CA TYR A 202 5.76 4.09 18.57
C TYR A 202 6.10 4.35 20.04
N THR A 203 6.77 3.39 20.66
CA THR A 203 7.33 3.53 22.01
C THR A 203 8.85 3.49 21.92
N ALA A 204 9.49 4.57 22.38
CA ALA A 204 10.94 4.65 22.41
C ALA A 204 11.55 3.58 23.34
N PRO A 205 12.76 3.08 23.02
CA PRO A 205 13.53 2.21 23.91
C PRO A 205 13.65 2.82 25.32
N GLN A 206 13.43 2.02 26.36
CA GLN A 206 13.56 2.48 27.74
C GLN A 206 14.97 2.24 28.29
N ARG A 207 15.72 1.32 27.66
CA ARG A 207 17.09 0.96 28.05
C ARG A 207 18.04 1.04 26.86
N PRO A 208 19.34 1.34 27.10
CA PRO A 208 20.36 1.24 26.05
C PRO A 208 20.40 -0.16 25.43
N GLY A 209 20.35 -0.25 24.10
CA GLY A 209 20.38 -1.51 23.36
C GLY A 209 19.02 -2.19 23.17
N GLU A 210 17.93 -1.60 23.67
CA GLU A 210 16.57 -2.05 23.35
C GLU A 210 16.10 -1.45 22.02
N GLU A 211 15.35 -2.22 21.24
CA GLU A 211 14.74 -1.76 19.99
C GLU A 211 13.41 -1.04 20.28
N PRO A 212 13.04 -0.03 19.48
CA PRO A 212 11.73 0.61 19.60
C PRO A 212 10.59 -0.39 19.38
N LEU A 213 9.49 -0.17 20.09
CA LEU A 213 8.28 -0.97 19.94
C LEU A 213 7.28 -0.25 19.05
N PHE A 214 6.77 -0.95 18.04
CA PHE A 214 5.73 -0.45 17.15
C PHE A 214 4.49 -1.32 17.27
N CYS A 215 3.32 -0.69 17.41
CA CYS A 215 2.06 -1.42 17.44
C CYS A 215 1.02 -0.81 16.51
N HIS A 216 0.17 -1.64 15.91
CA HIS A 216 -0.93 -1.22 15.06
C HIS A 216 -2.26 -1.82 15.53
N ALA A 217 -3.36 -1.16 15.22
CA ALA A 217 -4.71 -1.66 15.47
C ALA A 217 -5.02 -2.86 14.58
N ILE A 218 -5.65 -3.89 15.16
CA ILE A 218 -6.09 -5.08 14.42
C ILE A 218 -7.58 -5.10 14.11
N ASP A 219 -8.36 -4.30 14.82
CA ASP A 219 -9.82 -4.24 14.66
C ASP A 219 -10.23 -3.40 13.44
N VAL A 220 -9.28 -2.65 12.87
CA VAL A 220 -9.41 -1.83 11.66
C VAL A 220 -8.22 -2.08 10.73
N ILE A 221 -8.43 -1.87 9.44
CA ILE A 221 -7.35 -1.90 8.45
C ILE A 221 -6.73 -0.51 8.38
N LEU A 222 -5.40 -0.43 8.51
CA LEU A 222 -4.69 0.84 8.39
C LEU A 222 -4.19 1.03 6.96
N GLU A 223 -4.61 2.15 6.35
CA GLU A 223 -4.00 2.70 5.16
C GLU A 223 -3.05 3.83 5.59
N VAL A 224 -1.76 3.65 5.34
CA VAL A 224 -0.72 4.59 5.80
C VAL A 224 -0.15 5.33 4.60
N ILE A 225 -0.26 6.65 4.61
CA ILE A 225 0.30 7.55 3.60
C ILE A 225 1.59 8.14 4.15
N PHE A 226 2.74 7.80 3.57
CA PHE A 226 4.01 8.46 3.87
C PHE A 226 4.28 9.56 2.85
N THR A 227 4.51 10.80 3.28
CA THR A 227 4.47 11.96 2.37
C THR A 227 5.76 12.21 1.59
N GLU A 228 6.87 11.56 1.97
CA GLU A 228 8.16 11.71 1.27
C GLU A 228 8.48 10.52 0.34
N PRO A 229 9.41 10.69 -0.60
CA PRO A 229 9.91 9.57 -1.39
C PRO A 229 10.59 8.49 -0.54
N VAL A 230 10.46 7.23 -0.96
CA VAL A 230 11.04 6.07 -0.27
C VAL A 230 11.97 5.32 -1.21
N SER A 231 13.21 5.08 -0.80
CA SER A 231 14.15 4.31 -1.59
C SER A 231 13.89 2.82 -1.44
N LEU A 232 13.92 2.08 -2.54
CA LEU A 232 13.85 0.61 -2.50
C LEU A 232 15.04 -0.01 -1.74
N ASP A 233 16.17 0.71 -1.62
CA ASP A 233 17.35 0.23 -0.89
C ASP A 233 17.18 0.28 0.63
N GLN A 234 16.16 0.99 1.14
CA GLN A 234 15.81 1.01 2.57
C GLN A 234 15.04 -0.25 2.99
N GLY A 235 14.74 -1.14 2.04
CA GLY A 235 13.96 -2.34 2.26
C GLY A 235 14.33 -3.43 1.26
N HIS A 236 13.39 -4.34 1.02
CA HIS A 236 13.55 -5.36 -0.01
C HIS A 236 12.20 -5.70 -0.64
N VAL A 237 12.24 -6.21 -1.87
CA VAL A 237 11.06 -6.69 -2.60
C VAL A 237 11.09 -8.21 -2.63
N GLU A 238 9.99 -8.83 -2.22
CA GLU A 238 9.80 -10.28 -2.28
C GLU A 238 8.59 -10.67 -3.14
N GLN A 239 8.55 -11.93 -3.54
CA GLN A 239 7.38 -12.54 -4.18
C GLN A 239 6.49 -13.16 -3.10
N ILE A 240 5.21 -12.81 -3.13
CA ILE A 240 4.17 -13.35 -2.26
C ILE A 240 3.12 -14.11 -3.10
N ARG A 241 2.24 -14.87 -2.44
CA ARG A 241 1.15 -15.54 -3.16
C ARG A 241 0.13 -14.50 -3.62
N GLY A 242 0.19 -14.09 -4.89
CA GLY A 242 -0.88 -13.32 -5.50
C GLY A 242 -2.02 -14.25 -5.92
N HIS A 243 -3.24 -14.04 -5.42
CA HIS A 243 -4.40 -14.69 -6.01
C HIS A 243 -4.67 -14.04 -7.38
N HIS A 244 -4.43 -14.77 -8.47
CA HIS A 244 -4.80 -14.37 -9.84
C HIS A 244 -6.31 -14.11 -10.04
N GLN A 245 -7.16 -14.49 -9.08
CA GLN A 245 -8.62 -14.38 -9.18
C GLN A 245 -9.24 -13.14 -8.51
N LEU A 246 -8.46 -12.31 -7.79
CA LEU A 246 -8.94 -11.06 -7.21
C LEU A 246 -8.55 -9.81 -8.03
N MET A 247 -8.19 -10.00 -9.31
CA MET A 247 -7.89 -8.94 -10.28
C MET A 247 -9.04 -7.92 -10.49
N SER A 248 -10.19 -8.10 -9.84
CA SER A 248 -11.40 -7.28 -10.00
C SER A 248 -11.70 -6.34 -8.81
N LEU A 249 -10.95 -6.37 -7.71
CA LEU A 249 -11.26 -5.58 -6.51
C LEU A 249 -10.12 -4.61 -6.18
N THR A 250 -9.82 -3.71 -7.11
CA THR A 250 -9.07 -2.50 -6.74
C THR A 250 -9.94 -1.66 -5.81
N THR A 251 -9.36 -1.20 -4.70
CA THR A 251 -9.99 -0.19 -3.83
C THR A 251 -9.82 1.22 -4.38
N ALA A 252 -9.15 1.36 -5.54
CA ALA A 252 -8.94 2.65 -6.18
C ALA A 252 -10.28 3.33 -6.45
N ASN A 253 -10.46 4.53 -5.91
CA ASN A 253 -11.69 5.32 -5.98
C ASN A 253 -12.93 4.60 -5.43
N ALA A 254 -12.75 3.58 -4.60
CA ALA A 254 -13.87 2.86 -4.00
C ALA A 254 -14.64 3.77 -3.06
N LYS A 255 -15.95 3.83 -3.28
CA LYS A 255 -16.84 4.72 -2.55
C LYS A 255 -17.13 4.16 -1.15
N LYS A 256 -17.13 5.05 -0.16
CA LYS A 256 -17.65 4.77 1.17
C LYS A 256 -19.10 4.30 1.12
N ASP A 257 -19.44 3.28 1.90
CA ASP A 257 -20.81 2.81 2.06
C ASP A 257 -21.67 3.87 2.77
N PRO A 258 -22.66 4.49 2.10
CA PRO A 258 -23.48 5.55 2.69
C PRO A 258 -24.45 5.04 3.76
N SER A 259 -24.66 3.73 3.89
CA SER A 259 -25.59 3.13 4.85
C SER A 259 -24.95 2.74 6.18
N CYS A 260 -23.62 2.73 6.26
CA CYS A 260 -22.89 2.27 7.43
C CYS A 260 -23.11 3.19 8.65
N LYS A 261 -23.59 2.64 9.76
CA LYS A 261 -23.82 3.39 11.01
C LYS A 261 -22.53 3.60 11.83
N VAL A 262 -21.51 2.79 11.56
CA VAL A 262 -20.24 2.79 12.29
C VAL A 262 -19.30 3.89 11.80
N CYS A 263 -19.15 4.09 10.50
CA CYS A 263 -18.19 5.06 9.96
C CYS A 263 -18.80 6.34 9.38
N ASN A 264 -20.11 6.41 9.15
CA ASN A 264 -20.75 7.65 8.69
C ASN A 264 -21.05 8.58 9.86
N ILE A 265 -20.70 9.85 9.71
CA ILE A 265 -21.16 10.91 10.60
C ILE A 265 -22.62 11.21 10.31
N SER A 266 -23.42 11.37 11.37
CA SER A 266 -24.81 11.79 11.23
C SER A 266 -24.80 13.30 11.02
N VAL A 267 -25.10 13.75 9.80
CA VAL A 267 -25.50 15.16 9.61
C VAL A 267 -26.82 15.33 10.35
N GLY A 268 -26.77 16.01 11.48
CA GLY A 268 -27.98 16.39 12.22
C GLY A 268 -28.94 17.12 11.29
N ARG A 269 -30.20 16.71 11.29
CA ARG A 269 -31.29 17.48 10.69
C ARG A 269 -31.62 18.67 11.57
#